data_AF-A0A5C6E4D1-F1
#
_entry.id   AF-A0A5C6E4D1-F1
#
_cell.length_a   1.000
_cell.length_b   1.000
_cell.length_c   1.000
_cell.angle_alpha   90.00
_cell.angle_beta   90.00
_cell.angle_gamma   90.00
#
_symmetry.space_group_name_H-M   'P 1'
#
loop_
_entity.id
_entity.type
_entity.pdbx_description
1 polymer ?
#
loop_
_entity_poly.entity_id
_entity_poly.type
_entity_poly.pdbx_seq_one_letter_code
_entity_poly.pdbx_strand_id
1 'polypeptide(L)'
;MANVPRQHNMRFSLRALLIVVSLSAFASAAYRYWPRDPGPVPTDEFHWHDYSVGIVDQTYNGDLQHHGHTYGGGTYVALREGAHTPGTTGGWYYQVGIQLPVDIKVSDEFDLSPVASGRHLEPVGEFERLGFLQPCEFVAFYFGNPIGGCMKCEDANSGGTLKVVSMTREQVTFKVKLHAEIPDSWNVDIDRSFSLPRE
;
A
#
# COMPACT_ATOMS: atom_id res chain seq x y z
N MET A 1 49.04 -60.96 23.19
CA MET A 1 48.19 -61.52 22.11
C MET A 1 47.32 -60.40 21.59
N ALA A 2 47.50 -60.05 20.31
CA ALA A 2 46.76 -58.99 19.64
C ALA A 2 45.34 -59.44 19.29
N ASN A 3 44.35 -58.56 19.43
CA ASN A 3 43.04 -58.72 18.82
C ASN A 3 42.73 -57.44 18.02
N VAL A 4 42.81 -57.58 16.69
CA VAL A 4 42.58 -56.52 15.71
C VAL A 4 41.07 -56.28 15.57
N PRO A 5 40.56 -55.03 15.57
CA PRO A 5 39.14 -54.78 15.34
C PRO A 5 38.75 -55.12 13.90
N ARG A 6 37.71 -55.93 13.73
CA ARG A 6 37.08 -56.22 12.42
C ARG A 6 36.54 -54.92 11.82
N GLN A 7 37.14 -54.46 10.73
CA GLN A 7 36.57 -53.44 9.85
C GLN A 7 35.25 -53.96 9.26
N HIS A 8 34.13 -53.33 9.60
CA HIS A 8 32.87 -53.52 8.88
C HIS A 8 33.01 -52.91 7.47
N ASN A 9 33.29 -53.75 6.48
CA ASN A 9 33.30 -53.37 5.07
C ASN A 9 31.86 -53.04 4.62
N MET A 10 31.49 -51.75 4.63
CA MET A 10 30.31 -51.25 3.94
C MET A 10 30.52 -51.42 2.42
N ARG A 11 30.12 -52.58 1.88
CA ARG A 11 30.05 -52.80 0.43
C ARG A 11 28.78 -52.13 -0.11
N PHE A 12 28.80 -50.81 -0.21
CA PHE A 12 27.79 -50.09 -0.98
C PHE A 12 27.95 -50.47 -2.46
N SER A 13 26.95 -51.17 -3.00
CA SER A 13 26.97 -51.54 -4.41
C SER A 13 26.81 -50.28 -5.28
N LEU A 14 27.53 -50.23 -6.41
CA LEU A 14 27.41 -49.15 -7.40
C LEU A 14 25.94 -48.90 -7.80
N ARG A 15 25.11 -49.94 -7.80
CA ARG A 15 23.68 -49.87 -8.08
C ARG A 15 22.91 -49.04 -7.04
N ALA A 16 23.23 -49.21 -5.76
CA ALA A 16 22.62 -48.41 -4.68
C ALA A 16 23.00 -46.94 -4.79
N LEU A 17 24.26 -46.64 -5.13
CA LEU A 17 24.72 -45.27 -5.37
C LEU A 17 23.97 -44.63 -6.54
N LEU A 18 23.84 -45.34 -7.67
CA LEU A 18 23.11 -44.86 -8.85
C LEU A 18 21.64 -44.58 -8.54
N ILE A 19 20.97 -45.41 -7.74
CA ILE A 19 19.59 -45.19 -7.32
C ILE A 19 19.47 -43.92 -6.47
N VAL A 20 20.35 -43.72 -5.48
CA VAL A 20 20.33 -42.53 -4.61
C VAL A 20 20.60 -41.25 -5.40
N VAL A 21 21.58 -41.26 -6.30
CA VAL A 21 21.90 -40.12 -7.15
C VAL A 21 20.72 -39.80 -8.08
N SER A 22 20.10 -40.82 -8.67
CA SER A 22 18.94 -40.64 -9.55
C SER A 22 17.75 -40.06 -8.79
N LEU A 23 17.39 -40.61 -7.63
CA LEU A 23 16.32 -40.08 -6.77
C LEU A 23 16.60 -38.63 -6.33
N SER A 24 17.86 -38.30 -6.03
CA SER A 24 18.25 -36.94 -5.65
C SER A 24 18.14 -35.96 -6.82
N ALA A 25 18.50 -36.40 -8.03
CA ALA A 25 18.33 -35.61 -9.25
C ALA A 25 16.85 -35.39 -9.59
N PHE A 26 16.02 -36.44 -9.46
CA PHE A 26 14.57 -36.33 -9.65
C PHE A 26 13.92 -35.43 -8.60
N ALA A 27 14.29 -35.55 -7.33
CA ALA A 27 13.78 -34.66 -6.27
C ALA A 27 14.21 -33.19 -6.50
N SER A 28 15.44 -32.96 -6.95
CA SER A 28 15.94 -31.61 -7.27
C SER A 28 15.23 -31.01 -8.50
N ALA A 29 14.99 -31.83 -9.54
CA ALA A 29 14.23 -31.43 -10.71
C ALA A 29 12.77 -31.15 -10.33
N ALA A 30 12.14 -32.06 -9.57
CA ALA A 30 10.78 -31.88 -9.09
C ALA A 30 10.64 -30.61 -8.25
N TYR A 31 11.54 -30.34 -7.31
CA TYR A 31 11.54 -29.11 -6.53
C TYR A 31 11.70 -27.84 -7.40
N ARG A 32 12.53 -27.91 -8.45
CA ARG A 32 12.77 -26.79 -9.36
C ARG A 32 11.60 -26.51 -10.31
N TYR A 33 10.86 -27.56 -10.68
CA TYR A 33 9.71 -27.48 -11.61
C TYR A 33 8.35 -27.58 -10.91
N TRP A 34 8.33 -27.72 -9.58
CA TRP A 34 7.10 -27.66 -8.82
C TRP A 34 6.50 -26.27 -8.98
N PRO A 35 5.21 -26.13 -9.29
CA PRO A 35 4.54 -24.83 -9.32
C PRO A 35 4.74 -24.18 -7.96
N ARG A 36 5.50 -23.09 -7.90
CA ARG A 36 5.49 -22.22 -6.71
C ARG A 36 4.14 -21.54 -6.70
N ASP A 37 3.50 -21.52 -5.54
CA ASP A 37 2.34 -20.65 -5.34
C ASP A 37 2.74 -19.23 -5.80
N PRO A 38 1.92 -18.57 -6.63
CA PRO A 38 2.24 -17.22 -7.06
C PRO A 38 2.42 -16.35 -5.81
N GLY A 39 3.58 -15.73 -5.70
CA GLY A 39 3.84 -14.78 -4.62
C GLY A 39 2.89 -13.57 -4.70
N PRO A 40 2.96 -12.65 -3.72
CA PRO A 40 2.17 -11.44 -3.73
C PRO A 40 2.44 -10.64 -5.02
N VAL A 41 1.38 -10.20 -5.69
CA VAL A 41 1.42 -9.35 -6.88
C VAL A 41 1.16 -7.90 -6.44
N PRO A 42 2.02 -6.94 -6.79
CA PRO A 42 1.78 -5.52 -6.52
C PRO A 42 0.49 -5.02 -7.20
N THR A 43 -0.28 -4.20 -6.50
CA THR A 43 -1.55 -3.62 -6.99
C THR A 43 -1.57 -2.11 -6.82
N ASP A 44 -0.46 -1.47 -7.20
CA ASP A 44 -0.26 -0.04 -6.97
C ASP A 44 -1.09 0.78 -7.96
N GLU A 45 -1.86 1.73 -7.43
CA GLU A 45 -2.76 2.59 -8.16
C GLU A 45 -2.53 4.04 -7.71
N PHE A 46 -2.06 4.89 -8.62
CA PHE A 46 -1.70 6.27 -8.31
C PHE A 46 -2.35 7.20 -9.33
N HIS A 47 -3.13 8.18 -8.84
CA HIS A 47 -3.90 9.07 -9.70
C HIS A 47 -3.71 10.54 -9.33
N TRP A 48 -3.69 11.38 -10.35
CA TRP A 48 -3.73 12.84 -10.25
C TRP A 48 -4.96 13.34 -11.02
N HIS A 49 -5.95 13.83 -10.28
CA HIS A 49 -7.20 14.32 -10.84
C HIS A 49 -7.25 15.84 -10.76
N ASP A 50 -7.16 16.50 -11.92
CA ASP A 50 -7.34 17.95 -11.98
C ASP A 50 -8.81 18.32 -11.79
N TYR A 51 -9.05 19.54 -11.29
CA TYR A 51 -10.40 20.08 -11.07
C TYR A 51 -11.30 19.09 -10.32
N SER A 52 -10.76 18.51 -9.26
CA SER A 52 -11.39 17.44 -8.50
C SER A 52 -11.25 17.65 -7.01
N VAL A 53 -12.23 17.13 -6.27
CA VAL A 53 -12.29 17.16 -4.81
C VAL A 53 -12.45 15.75 -4.27
N GLY A 54 -11.63 15.40 -3.28
CA GLY A 54 -11.69 14.13 -2.57
C GLY A 54 -12.93 14.03 -1.69
N ILE A 55 -13.62 12.89 -1.76
CA ILE A 55 -14.78 12.55 -0.95
C ILE A 55 -14.32 11.65 0.19
N VAL A 56 -14.78 11.98 1.39
CA VAL A 56 -14.57 11.20 2.60
C VAL A 56 -15.90 10.67 3.13
N ASP A 57 -15.86 9.52 3.79
CA ASP A 57 -16.99 8.89 4.47
C ASP A 57 -16.67 8.68 5.95
N GLN A 58 -17.71 8.69 6.77
CA GLN A 58 -17.60 8.43 8.20
C GLN A 58 -17.49 6.93 8.47
N THR A 59 -16.45 6.57 9.20
CA THR A 59 -16.32 5.23 9.76
C THR A 59 -17.16 5.06 11.02
N TYR A 60 -17.39 3.80 11.41
CA TYR A 60 -18.13 3.47 12.63
C TYR A 60 -17.61 4.17 13.90
N ASN A 61 -16.29 4.43 13.97
CA ASN A 61 -15.66 5.08 15.12
C ASN A 61 -15.72 6.62 15.05
N GLY A 62 -16.30 7.18 13.99
CA GLY A 62 -16.43 8.62 13.78
C GLY A 62 -15.30 9.26 12.99
N ASP A 63 -14.19 8.54 12.77
CA ASP A 63 -13.08 8.98 11.92
C ASP A 63 -13.44 8.94 10.43
N LEU A 64 -12.64 9.61 9.60
CA LEU A 64 -12.91 9.77 8.18
C LEU A 64 -11.97 8.92 7.33
N GLN A 65 -12.54 8.27 6.32
CA GLN A 65 -11.79 7.49 5.34
C GLN A 65 -12.05 7.98 3.92
N HIS A 66 -11.14 7.67 3.02
CA HIS A 66 -11.35 7.90 1.60
C HIS A 66 -12.57 7.12 1.09
N HIS A 67 -13.43 7.79 0.33
CA HIS A 67 -14.55 7.17 -0.38
C HIS A 67 -14.37 7.24 -1.89
N GLY A 68 -13.94 8.40 -2.41
CA GLY A 68 -13.78 8.61 -3.85
C GLY A 68 -13.39 10.05 -4.17
N HIS A 69 -13.74 10.50 -5.37
CA HIS A 69 -13.59 11.89 -5.79
C HIS A 69 -14.74 12.30 -6.70
N THR A 70 -14.89 13.61 -6.90
CA THR A 70 -15.81 14.19 -7.88
C THR A 70 -15.21 15.45 -8.48
N TYR A 71 -15.78 15.94 -9.58
CA TYR A 71 -15.39 17.21 -10.17
C TYR A 71 -15.65 18.37 -9.19
N GLY A 72 -14.67 19.24 -9.02
CA GLY A 72 -14.73 20.34 -8.05
C GLY A 72 -13.55 21.31 -8.14
N GLY A 73 -13.49 22.23 -7.17
CA GLY A 73 -12.46 23.27 -7.12
C GLY A 73 -11.20 22.79 -6.40
N GLY A 74 -10.23 22.25 -7.15
CA GLY A 74 -8.93 21.83 -6.61
C GLY A 74 -8.27 20.75 -7.44
N THR A 75 -7.32 20.05 -6.84
CA THR A 75 -6.71 18.86 -7.41
C THR A 75 -6.74 17.77 -6.36
N TYR A 76 -7.16 16.57 -6.74
CA TYR A 76 -7.19 15.42 -5.86
C TYR A 76 -6.14 14.39 -6.27
N VAL A 77 -5.35 13.93 -5.30
CA VAL A 77 -4.31 12.92 -5.51
C VAL A 77 -4.66 11.68 -4.70
N ALA A 78 -4.74 10.53 -5.36
CA ALA A 78 -4.95 9.24 -4.72
C ALA A 78 -3.68 8.39 -4.85
N LEU A 79 -3.15 7.95 -3.71
CA LEU A 79 -1.99 7.06 -3.64
C LEU A 79 -2.36 5.76 -2.97
N ARG A 80 -2.45 4.67 -3.73
CA ARG A 80 -2.73 3.33 -3.20
C ARG A 80 -1.58 2.40 -3.55
N GLU A 81 -0.99 1.78 -2.55
CA GLU A 81 0.05 0.76 -2.72
C GLU A 81 -0.37 -0.48 -1.95
N GLY A 82 -0.19 -1.63 -2.57
CA GLY A 82 -0.61 -2.87 -1.95
C GLY A 82 -0.08 -4.10 -2.65
N ALA A 83 -0.37 -5.24 -2.04
CA ALA A 83 -0.08 -6.52 -2.64
C ALA A 83 -1.26 -7.48 -2.42
N HIS A 84 -1.61 -8.18 -3.49
CA HIS A 84 -2.63 -9.21 -3.47
C HIS A 84 -1.99 -10.58 -3.70
N THR A 85 -2.41 -11.60 -2.95
CA THR A 85 -1.98 -12.98 -3.19
C THR A 85 -3.04 -13.70 -4.03
N PRO A 86 -2.75 -13.99 -5.32
CA PRO A 86 -3.74 -14.59 -6.22
C PRO A 86 -4.29 -15.91 -5.68
N GLY A 87 -5.60 -16.10 -5.79
CA GLY A 87 -6.27 -17.32 -5.32
C GLY A 87 -6.54 -17.35 -3.81
N THR A 88 -6.30 -16.25 -3.10
CA THR A 88 -6.68 -16.09 -1.69
C THR A 88 -7.52 -14.84 -1.50
N THR A 89 -8.21 -14.72 -0.36
CA THR A 89 -8.77 -13.43 0.10
C THR A 89 -7.72 -12.56 0.81
N GLY A 90 -6.46 -13.02 0.84
CA GLY A 90 -5.35 -12.35 1.50
C GLY A 90 -4.78 -11.22 0.64
N GLY A 91 -4.53 -10.09 1.29
CA GLY A 91 -3.91 -8.93 0.71
C GLY A 91 -3.80 -7.83 1.75
N TRP A 92 -2.94 -6.87 1.47
CA TRP A 92 -2.86 -5.64 2.22
C TRP A 92 -2.74 -4.50 1.22
N TYR A 93 -3.24 -3.34 1.60
CA TYR A 93 -2.93 -2.10 0.89
C TYR A 93 -3.04 -0.94 1.87
N TYR A 94 -2.29 0.12 1.61
CA TYR A 94 -2.62 1.41 2.16
C TYR A 94 -3.15 2.31 1.05
N GLN A 95 -3.95 3.30 1.44
CA GLN A 95 -4.47 4.31 0.55
C GLN A 95 -4.38 5.68 1.23
N VAL A 96 -3.83 6.66 0.53
CA VAL A 96 -3.78 8.06 0.97
C VAL A 96 -4.50 8.90 -0.07
N GLY A 97 -5.47 9.68 0.39
CA GLY A 97 -6.15 10.70 -0.40
C GLY A 97 -5.69 12.08 0.04
N ILE A 98 -5.15 12.89 -0.89
CA ILE A 98 -4.62 14.23 -0.61
C ILE A 98 -5.40 15.23 -1.45
N GLN A 99 -5.94 16.25 -0.80
CA GLN A 99 -6.55 17.38 -1.47
C GLN A 99 -5.58 18.53 -1.58
N LEU A 100 -5.42 19.07 -2.78
CA LEU A 100 -4.60 20.24 -3.07
C LEU A 100 -5.49 21.41 -3.54
N PRO A 101 -5.02 22.67 -3.38
CA PRO A 101 -5.75 23.84 -3.88
C PRO A 101 -5.84 23.84 -5.41
N VAL A 102 -6.61 24.78 -5.94
CA VAL A 102 -6.63 25.10 -7.38
C VAL A 102 -5.37 25.89 -7.77
N ASP A 103 -5.05 25.93 -9.06
CA ASP A 103 -3.99 26.76 -9.66
C ASP A 103 -2.55 26.43 -9.22
N ILE A 104 -2.29 25.15 -8.96
CA ILE A 104 -0.98 24.61 -8.59
C ILE A 104 0.06 24.88 -9.68
N LYS A 105 1.26 25.28 -9.26
CA LYS A 105 2.41 25.56 -10.12
C LYS A 105 3.62 24.71 -9.75
N VAL A 106 4.53 24.61 -10.71
CA VAL A 106 5.83 23.99 -10.48
C VAL A 106 6.58 24.74 -9.38
N SER A 107 7.20 24.00 -8.48
CA SER A 107 7.89 24.47 -7.26
C SER A 107 6.98 24.85 -6.08
N ASP A 108 5.66 24.78 -6.23
CA ASP A 108 4.76 24.93 -5.09
C ASP A 108 5.01 23.82 -4.07
N GLU A 109 4.93 24.19 -2.79
CA GLU A 109 5.13 23.30 -1.65
C GLU A 109 4.00 23.53 -0.65
N PHE A 110 3.36 22.45 -0.23
CA PHE A 110 2.17 22.47 0.61
C PHE A 110 2.44 21.67 1.88
N ASP A 111 2.17 22.28 3.03
CA ASP A 111 2.10 21.57 4.30
C ASP A 111 0.77 20.81 4.38
N LEU A 112 0.84 19.51 4.61
CA LEU A 112 -0.32 18.63 4.66
C LEU A 112 -0.71 18.37 6.10
N SER A 113 -2.01 18.50 6.38
CA SER A 113 -2.59 18.22 7.70
C SER A 113 -3.64 17.11 7.61
N PRO A 114 -3.80 16.29 8.64
CA PRO A 114 -4.91 15.34 8.71
C PRO A 114 -6.24 16.09 8.58
N VAL A 115 -7.24 15.41 8.01
CA VAL A 115 -8.59 15.95 7.94
C VAL A 115 -9.10 16.35 9.34
N ALA A 116 -9.75 17.52 9.41
CA ALA A 116 -10.30 18.05 10.65
C ALA A 116 -11.41 17.16 11.26
N SER A 117 -11.44 17.11 12.58
CA SER A 117 -12.50 16.45 13.34
C SER A 117 -13.77 17.31 13.31
N GLY A 118 -14.94 16.66 13.28
CA GLY A 118 -16.21 17.41 13.18
C GLY A 118 -16.49 18.04 11.81
N ARG A 119 -15.82 17.57 10.75
CA ARG A 119 -16.19 17.84 9.35
C ARG A 119 -17.70 17.74 9.17
N HIS A 120 -18.29 18.73 8.50
CA HIS A 120 -19.69 18.62 8.09
C HIS A 120 -19.85 17.51 7.05
N LEU A 121 -20.75 16.57 7.33
CA LEU A 121 -21.03 15.42 6.47
C LEU A 121 -22.52 15.40 6.11
N GLU A 122 -22.80 15.21 4.83
CA GLU A 122 -24.15 15.07 4.30
C GLU A 122 -24.62 13.62 4.39
N PRO A 123 -25.83 13.36 4.91
CA PRO A 123 -26.44 12.04 4.88
C PRO A 123 -26.88 11.68 3.46
N VAL A 124 -26.24 10.69 2.86
CA VAL A 124 -26.59 10.19 1.52
C VAL A 124 -27.31 8.83 1.55
N GLY A 125 -27.34 8.18 2.72
CA GLY A 125 -28.03 6.93 2.95
C GLY A 125 -28.35 6.72 4.43
N GLU A 126 -28.80 5.51 4.77
CA GLU A 126 -29.11 5.14 6.16
C GLU A 126 -27.86 5.27 7.05
N PHE A 127 -26.72 4.81 6.54
CA PHE A 127 -25.45 4.74 7.29
C PHE A 127 -24.36 5.66 6.73
N GLU A 128 -24.41 6.01 5.45
CA GLU A 128 -23.34 6.76 4.78
C GLU A 128 -23.45 8.27 5.06
N ARG A 129 -22.30 8.88 5.37
CA ARG A 129 -22.18 10.31 5.69
C ARG A 129 -20.98 10.85 4.94
N LEU A 130 -21.21 11.55 3.84
CA LEU A 130 -20.16 11.99 2.94
C LEU A 130 -19.78 13.45 3.15
N GLY A 131 -18.50 13.73 3.06
CA GLY A 131 -17.95 15.08 3.09
C GLY A 131 -16.85 15.26 2.06
N PHE A 132 -16.30 16.47 2.03
CA PHE A 132 -15.21 16.83 1.13
C PHE A 132 -13.96 17.20 1.92
N LEU A 133 -12.81 16.74 1.44
CA LEU A 133 -11.51 17.24 1.88
C LEU A 133 -11.35 18.73 1.51
N GLN A 134 -10.65 19.47 2.36
CA GLN A 134 -10.24 20.85 2.07
C GLN A 134 -8.82 20.90 1.51
N PRO A 135 -8.43 22.01 0.86
CA PRO A 135 -7.06 22.18 0.40
C PRO A 135 -6.04 21.90 1.51
N CYS A 136 -5.02 21.13 1.15
CA CYS A 136 -3.93 20.68 2.00
C CYS A 136 -4.32 19.66 3.10
N GLU A 137 -5.52 19.08 3.03
CA GLU A 137 -5.89 17.98 3.91
C GLU A 137 -5.60 16.62 3.29
N PHE A 138 -5.40 15.62 4.15
CA PHE A 138 -5.32 14.22 3.72
C PHE A 138 -6.06 13.26 4.65
N VAL A 139 -6.41 12.11 4.08
CA VAL A 139 -6.86 10.91 4.78
C VAL A 139 -5.95 9.74 4.44
N ALA A 140 -5.74 8.83 5.38
CA ALA A 140 -4.97 7.61 5.18
C ALA A 140 -5.72 6.40 5.72
N PHE A 141 -5.63 5.30 5.00
CA PHE A 141 -6.27 4.04 5.31
C PHE A 141 -5.30 2.87 5.11
N TYR A 142 -5.38 1.85 5.96
CA TYR A 142 -4.69 0.58 5.85
C TYR A 142 -5.71 -0.57 5.89
N PHE A 143 -5.77 -1.32 4.80
CA PHE A 143 -6.60 -2.50 4.66
C PHE A 143 -5.87 -3.76 5.14
N GLY A 144 -6.62 -4.63 5.81
CA GLY A 144 -6.11 -5.89 6.35
C GLY A 144 -6.01 -5.91 7.88
N ASN A 145 -6.40 -4.82 8.55
CA ASN A 145 -6.50 -4.75 10.00
C ASN A 145 -7.95 -4.94 10.48
N PRO A 146 -8.27 -5.99 11.26
CA PRO A 146 -9.61 -6.18 11.83
C PRO A 146 -9.96 -5.20 12.96
N ILE A 147 -8.99 -4.44 13.49
CA ILE A 147 -9.15 -3.59 14.69
C ILE A 147 -9.42 -2.11 14.33
N GLY A 148 -9.05 -1.69 13.12
CA GLY A 148 -9.19 -0.32 12.66
C GLY A 148 -8.19 -0.04 11.54
N GLY A 149 -8.66 0.51 10.43
CA GLY A 149 -7.82 0.80 9.27
C GLY A 149 -7.60 2.28 9.02
N CYS A 150 -8.27 3.17 9.76
CA CYS A 150 -8.31 4.59 9.43
C CYS A 150 -7.43 5.41 10.36
N MET A 151 -6.73 6.38 9.78
CA MET A 151 -6.09 7.46 10.52
C MET A 151 -7.14 8.25 11.31
N LYS A 152 -6.76 8.73 12.49
CA LYS A 152 -7.60 9.63 13.29
C LYS A 152 -7.63 11.03 12.70
N CYS A 153 -8.79 11.67 12.78
CA CYS A 153 -8.90 13.09 12.44
C CYS A 153 -8.06 13.92 13.43
N GLU A 154 -7.39 14.97 12.93
CA GLU A 154 -6.55 15.87 13.75
C GLU A 154 -5.47 15.18 14.60
N ASP A 155 -4.94 14.07 14.11
CA ASP A 155 -3.83 13.40 14.80
C ASP A 155 -2.57 14.26 14.77
N ALA A 156 -2.12 14.71 15.95
CA ALA A 156 -0.98 15.62 16.11
C ALA A 156 0.35 15.03 15.64
N ASN A 157 0.47 13.71 15.55
CA ASN A 157 1.68 13.05 15.04
C ASN A 157 1.63 12.89 13.51
N SER A 158 0.46 13.01 12.90
CA SER A 158 0.27 12.85 11.46
C SER A 158 0.42 14.17 10.71
N GLY A 159 1.09 14.14 9.57
CA GLY A 159 1.37 15.34 8.78
C GLY A 159 2.34 15.07 7.64
N GLY A 160 2.60 16.09 6.84
CA GLY A 160 3.56 15.94 5.75
C GLY A 160 3.76 17.19 4.92
N THR A 161 4.49 17.03 3.83
CA THR A 161 4.63 18.04 2.79
C THR A 161 4.50 17.41 1.41
N LEU A 162 3.96 18.17 0.46
CA LEU A 162 3.95 17.82 -0.96
C LEU A 162 4.55 18.96 -1.75
N LYS A 163 5.55 18.64 -2.57
CA LYS A 163 6.23 19.57 -3.45
C LYS A 163 6.06 19.19 -4.91
N VAL A 164 5.59 20.12 -5.72
CA VAL A 164 5.46 19.93 -7.16
C VAL A 164 6.81 20.17 -7.82
N VAL A 165 7.35 19.13 -8.46
CA VAL A 165 8.70 19.15 -9.07
C VAL A 165 8.61 19.54 -10.54
N SER A 166 7.63 19.00 -11.26
CA SER A 166 7.38 19.35 -12.65
C SER A 166 5.92 19.14 -13.01
N MET A 167 5.43 19.92 -13.97
CA MET A 167 4.08 19.77 -14.51
C MET A 167 4.12 19.99 -16.01
N THR A 168 3.56 19.04 -16.74
CA THR A 168 3.31 19.13 -18.17
C THR A 168 1.80 19.02 -18.43
N ARG A 169 1.39 18.94 -19.70
CA ARG A 169 -0.01 18.66 -20.03
C ARG A 169 -0.40 17.19 -19.80
N GLU A 170 0.57 16.28 -19.84
CA GLU A 170 0.32 14.84 -19.80
C GLU A 170 0.63 14.24 -18.43
N GLN A 171 1.53 14.87 -17.67
CA GLN A 171 2.09 14.28 -16.46
C GLN A 171 2.44 15.35 -15.43
N VAL A 172 2.32 15.00 -14.14
CA VAL A 172 2.84 15.76 -13.01
C VAL A 172 3.83 14.90 -12.23
N THR A 173 4.99 15.48 -11.91
CA THR A 173 5.93 14.90 -10.96
C THR A 173 5.91 15.69 -9.66
N PHE A 174 5.74 15.01 -8.55
CA PHE A 174 5.77 15.61 -7.21
C PHE A 174 6.55 14.74 -6.24
N LYS A 175 7.13 15.38 -5.24
CA LYS A 175 7.73 14.72 -4.08
C LYS A 175 6.75 14.85 -2.92
N VAL A 176 6.48 13.76 -2.23
CA VAL A 176 5.68 13.76 -1.01
C VAL A 176 6.50 13.17 0.13
N LYS A 177 6.44 13.84 1.28
CA LYS A 177 6.93 13.35 2.56
C LYS A 177 5.77 13.37 3.54
N LEU A 178 5.20 12.22 3.88
CA LEU A 178 3.97 12.10 4.65
C LEU A 178 4.10 10.98 5.68
N HIS A 179 3.65 11.28 6.90
CA HIS A 179 3.48 10.32 7.98
C HIS A 179 2.00 10.34 8.39
N ALA A 180 1.38 9.16 8.37
CA ALA A 180 0.05 8.97 8.94
C ALA A 180 0.11 7.89 10.02
N GLU A 181 -0.22 8.26 11.25
CA GLU A 181 -0.40 7.33 12.35
C GLU A 181 -1.78 6.69 12.22
N ILE A 182 -1.81 5.35 12.16
CA ILE A 182 -3.04 4.57 12.14
C ILE A 182 -3.06 3.73 13.42
N PRO A 183 -3.87 4.11 14.42
CA PRO A 183 -3.92 3.42 15.70
C PRO A 183 -4.18 1.92 15.55
N ASP A 184 -3.46 1.14 16.36
CA ASP A 184 -3.55 -0.33 16.38
C ASP A 184 -3.28 -0.98 15.02
N SER A 185 -2.62 -0.25 14.10
CA SER A 185 -2.25 -0.70 12.76
C SER A 185 -0.81 -0.28 12.42
N TRP A 186 -0.48 -0.33 11.12
CA TRP A 186 0.80 0.12 10.59
C TRP A 186 0.67 1.57 10.14
N ASN A 187 1.66 2.37 10.51
CA ASN A 187 1.76 3.75 10.02
C ASN A 187 1.99 3.75 8.50
N VAL A 188 1.49 4.79 7.85
CA VAL A 188 1.73 5.04 6.43
C VAL A 188 2.81 6.10 6.32
N ASP A 189 4.02 5.65 6.02
CA ASP A 189 5.21 6.48 5.83
C ASP A 189 5.57 6.56 4.35
N ILE A 190 5.56 7.76 3.78
CA ILE A 190 5.92 8.02 2.39
C ILE A 190 7.00 9.10 2.37
N ASP A 191 8.17 8.82 1.78
CA ASP A 191 9.18 9.85 1.44
C ASP A 191 9.77 9.51 0.07
N ARG A 192 9.03 9.84 -0.99
CA ARG A 192 9.43 9.54 -2.37
C ARG A 192 8.80 10.48 -3.39
N SER A 193 9.26 10.35 -4.63
CA SER A 193 8.69 11.09 -5.77
C SER A 193 7.78 10.18 -6.58
N PHE A 194 6.70 10.77 -7.10
CA PHE A 194 5.74 10.12 -7.99
C PHE A 194 5.66 10.91 -9.29
N SER A 195 5.38 10.21 -10.38
CA SER A 195 5.22 10.82 -11.70
C SER A 195 3.96 10.25 -12.35
N LEU A 196 2.86 10.99 -12.24
CA LEU A 196 1.51 10.50 -12.53
C LEU A 196 0.93 11.18 -13.77
N PRO A 197 0.15 10.47 -14.60
CA PRO A 197 -0.57 11.07 -15.70
C PRO A 197 -1.60 12.09 -15.17
N ARG A 198 -1.88 13.14 -15.94
CA ARG A 198 -2.94 14.11 -15.63
C ARG A 198 -4.27 13.58 -16.16
N GLU A 199 -5.23 13.44 -15.25
CA GLU A 199 -6.61 13.03 -15.54
C GLU A 199 -7.59 14.19 -15.40
#